data_AF-A0A6M7XW72-F1
#
_entry.id   AF-A0A6M7XW72-F1
#
_cell.length_a   1.000
_cell.length_b   1.000
_cell.length_c   1.000
_cell.angle_alpha   90.00
_cell.angle_beta   90.00
_cell.angle_gamma   90.00
#
_symmetry.space_group_name_H-M   'P 1'
#
loop_
_entity.id
_entity.type
_entity.pdbx_description
1 polymer ?
#
loop_
_entity_poly.entity_id
_entity_poly.type
_entity_poly.pdbx_seq_one_letter_code
_entity_poly.pdbx_strand_id
1 'polypeptide(L)' 'MTGATYVVKAFDDKAKVWKTVMSTKDKDQADAAKAAIEQDGVRAEIETIGRQKR' A
#
# COMPACT_ATOMS: atom_id res chain seq x y z
N MET A 1 5.67 14.46 -15.78
CA MET A 1 5.08 13.22 -15.21
C MET A 1 5.18 13.29 -13.69
N THR A 2 4.18 13.86 -13.04
CA THR A 2 4.03 13.81 -11.57
C THR A 2 3.62 12.39 -11.19
N GLY A 3 4.61 11.50 -11.02
CA GLY A 3 4.33 10.11 -10.64
C GLY A 3 3.94 10.05 -9.17
N ALA A 4 2.68 9.70 -8.90
CA ALA A 4 2.26 9.32 -7.56
C ALA A 4 3.01 8.04 -7.14
N THR A 5 3.42 7.97 -5.88
CA THR A 5 3.96 6.74 -5.29
C THR A 5 2.85 6.10 -4.47
N TYR A 6 2.51 4.86 -4.78
CA TYR A 6 1.56 4.04 -4.03
C TYR A 6 2.33 3.21 -3.01
N VAL A 7 1.96 3.32 -1.74
CA VAL A 7 2.55 2.58 -0.63
C VAL A 7 1.51 1.60 -0.12
N VAL A 8 1.80 0.31 -0.26
CA VAL A 8 0.94 -0.77 0.24
C VAL A 8 1.34 -1.07 1.67
N LYS A 9 0.37 -1.06 2.58
CA LYS A 9 0.55 -1.43 3.98
C LYS A 9 -0.34 -2.62 4.33
N ALA A 10 0.16 -3.48 5.21
CA ALA A 10 -0.56 -4.59 5.80
C ALA A 10 -0.71 -4.37 7.30
N PHE A 11 -1.85 -4.76 7.86
CA PHE A 11 -2.10 -4.69 9.29
C PHE A 11 -1.52 -5.94 9.99
N ASP A 12 -0.56 -5.72 10.86
CA ASP A 12 -0.04 -6.75 11.76
C ASP A 12 -0.95 -6.84 12.99
N ASP A 13 -1.78 -7.88 13.06
CA ASP A 13 -2.72 -8.04 14.17
C ASP A 13 -2.03 -8.34 15.51
N LYS A 14 -0.83 -8.92 15.50
CA LYS A 14 -0.07 -9.21 16.73
C LYS A 14 0.47 -7.93 17.34
N ALA A 15 1.05 -7.08 16.49
CA ALA A 15 1.61 -5.80 16.93
C ALA A 15 0.57 -4.67 16.96
N LYS A 16 -0.64 -4.90 16.43
CA LYS A 16 -1.72 -3.90 16.27
C LYS A 16 -1.26 -2.63 15.54
N VAL A 17 -0.39 -2.80 14.53
CA VAL A 17 0.17 -1.69 13.74
C VAL A 17 0.10 -1.97 12.24
N TRP A 18 0.07 -0.90 11.45
CA TRP A 18 0.26 -0.97 10.00
C TRP A 18 1.74 -1.02 9.65
N LYS A 19 2.12 -1.94 8.77
CA LYS A 19 3.49 -2.07 8.25
C LYS A 19 3.49 -1.87 6.75
N THR A 20 4.44 -1.08 6.27
CA THR A 20 4.69 -0.96 4.83
C THR A 20 5.23 -2.27 4.29
N VAL A 21 4.56 -2.81 3.28
CA VAL A 21 4.97 -4.04 2.59
C VAL A 21 5.80 -3.67 1.36
N MET A 22 5.31 -2.72 0.57
CA MET A 22 5.99 -2.26 -0.62
C MET A 22 5.58 -0.84 -1.01
N SER A 23 6.38 -0.22 -1.87
CA SER A 23 6.01 0.99 -2.58
C SER A 23 6.27 0.83 -4.08
N THR A 24 5.42 1.41 -4.90
CA THR A 24 5.53 1.34 -6.36
C THR A 24 4.96 2.61 -6.99
N LYS A 25 5.40 2.92 -8.21
CA LYS A 25 4.79 3.99 -9.04
C LYS A 25 3.71 3.45 -9.97
N ASP A 26 3.55 2.12 -10.00
CA ASP A 26 2.57 1.42 -10.81
C ASP A 26 1.34 1.12 -9.95
N LYS A 27 0.19 1.66 -10.35
CA LYS A 27 -1.06 1.46 -9.62
C LYS A 27 -1.52 0.01 -9.67
N ASP A 28 -1.36 -0.66 -10.80
CA ASP A 28 -1.86 -2.03 -10.99
C ASP A 28 -1.06 -3.00 -10.12
N GLN A 29 0.24 -2.77 -9.97
CA GLN A 29 1.07 -3.53 -9.02
C GLN A 29 0.64 -3.32 -7.56
N ALA A 30 0.30 -2.08 -7.18
CA ALA A 30 -0.16 -1.80 -5.81
C ALA A 30 -1.50 -2.48 -5.52
N ASP A 31 -2.44 -2.42 -6.47
CA ASP A 31 -3.75 -3.05 -6.34
C ASP A 31 -3.65 -4.59 -6.30
N ALA A 32 -2.80 -5.19 -7.14
CA ALA A 32 -2.53 -6.62 -7.12
C ALA A 32 -1.92 -7.09 -5.79
N ALA A 33 -0.98 -6.33 -5.24
CA ALA A 33 -0.39 -6.64 -3.93
C ALA A 33 -1.42 -6.53 -2.80
N LYS A 34 -2.26 -5.49 -2.80
CA LYS A 34 -3.35 -5.36 -1.83
C LYS A 34 -4.29 -6.57 -1.88
N ALA A 35 -4.72 -6.97 -3.07
CA ALA A 35 -5.62 -8.11 -3.25
C ALA A 35 -4.99 -9.42 -2.76
N ALA A 36 -3.70 -9.66 -3.05
CA ALA A 36 -2.99 -10.85 -2.57
C ALA A 36 -2.92 -10.89 -1.02
N ILE A 37 -2.61 -9.76 -0.38
CA ILE A 37 -2.55 -9.67 1.09
C ILE A 37 -3.94 -9.93 1.71
N GLU A 38 -5.00 -9.35 1.13
CA GLU A 38 -6.38 -9.57 1.59
C GLU A 38 -6.84 -11.03 1.39
N GLN A 39 -6.39 -11.68 0.30
CA GLN A 39 -6.66 -13.10 0.04
C GLN A 39 -6.02 -14.01 1.11
N ASP A 40 -4.87 -13.62 1.66
CA ASP A 40 -4.21 -14.31 2.77
C ASP A 40 -4.87 -14.02 4.15
N GLY A 41 -5.98 -13.29 4.16
CA GLY A 41 -6.73 -12.95 5.38
C GLY A 41 -6.12 -11.80 6.18
N VAL A 42 -5.16 -11.07 5.62
CA VAL A 42 -4.51 -9.91 6.25
C VAL A 42 -5.13 -8.63 5.71
N ARG A 43 -5.46 -7.68 6.59
CA ARG A 43 -6.01 -6.39 6.14
C ARG A 43 -4.92 -5.57 5.44
N ALA A 44 -5.24 -4.98 4.29
CA ALA A 44 -4.31 -4.15 3.53
C ALA A 44 -4.91 -2.80 3.13
N GLU A 45 -4.06 -1.78 3.02
CA GLU A 45 -4.42 -0.44 2.52
C GLU A 45 -3.36 0.09 1.55
N ILE A 46 -3.78 0.98 0.65
CA ILE A 46 -2.87 1.70 -0.26
C ILE A 46 -2.93 3.18 0.07
N GLU A 47 -1.78 3.74 0.45
CA GLU A 47 -1.60 5.18 0.60
C GLU A 47 -1.01 5.76 -0.69
N THR A 48 -1.60 6.84 -1.21
CA THR A 48 -1.08 7.54 -2.40
C THR A 48 -0.30 8.77 -1.96
N ILE A 49 1.03 8.71 -2.12
CA ILE A 49 1.93 9.83 -1.83
C ILE A 49 2.19 10.59 -3.13
N GLY A 50 1.48 11.71 -3.30
CA GLY A 50 1.76 12.72 -4.32
C GLY A 50 2.42 13.95 -3.71
N ARG A 51 3.19 14.74 -4.48
CA ARG A 51 3.64 16.07 -4.04
C ARG A 51 2.41 16.90 -3.68
N GLN A 52 2.17 17.12 -2.39
CA GLN A 52 1.34 18.22 -1.91
C GLN A 52 2.05 19.50 -2.41
N LYS A 53 1.47 20.18 -3.42
CA LYS A 53 1.93 21.52 -3.82
C LYS A 53 1.89 22.38 -2.55
N ARG A 54 3.07 22.72 -2.03
CA ARG A 54 3.22 23.83 -1.09
C ARG A 54 2.87 25.13 -1.81
#